data_AF-A0A8S2V697-F1
#
_entry.id   AF-A0A8S2V697-F1
#
_cell.length_a   1.000
_cell.length_b   1.000
_cell.length_c   1.000
_cell.angle_alpha   90.00
_cell.angle_beta   90.00
_cell.angle_gamma   90.00
#
_symmetry.space_group_name_H-M   'P 1'
#
loop_
_entity.id
_entity.type
_entity.pdbx_description
1 polymer ?
#
loop_
_entity_poly.entity_id
_entity_poly.type
_entity_poly.pdbx_seq_one_letter_code
_entity_poly.pdbx_strand_id
1 'polypeptide(L)'
;IAFSSSGRSWSASGTQGSVELWSQSVKIGTFVWDCPWGSKTNSYDITDKGADYVISVDGGSRYGGAIGIVSITVAYVPVNS
;
A
#
# COMPACT_ATOMS: atom_id res chain seq x y z
N ILE A 1 10.32 -3.13 7.53
CA ILE A 1 10.74 -1.98 6.68
C ILE A 1 9.63 -0.95 6.74
N ALA A 2 9.96 0.35 6.80
CA ALA A 2 8.98 1.43 6.78
C ALA A 2 9.42 2.52 5.80
N PHE A 3 8.46 3.16 5.16
CA PHE A 3 8.67 4.34 4.30
C PHE A 3 7.56 5.36 4.58
N SER A 4 7.73 6.58 4.11
CA SER A 4 6.75 7.65 4.29
C SER A 4 6.65 8.49 3.03
N SER A 5 5.44 8.97 2.74
CA SER A 5 5.16 9.85 1.61
C SER A 5 4.13 10.89 2.04
N SER A 6 4.26 12.10 1.51
CA SER A 6 3.38 13.23 1.82
C SER A 6 3.14 14.07 0.57
N GLY A 7 2.06 14.85 0.58
CA GLY A 7 1.84 15.86 -0.45
C GLY A 7 2.99 16.88 -0.49
N ARG A 8 3.23 17.44 -1.68
CA ARG A 8 4.26 18.47 -1.87
C ARG A 8 3.80 19.79 -1.27
N SER A 9 4.64 20.41 -0.44
CA SER A 9 4.35 21.73 0.15
C SER A 9 4.01 22.75 -0.94
N TRP A 10 3.02 23.60 -0.65
CA TRP A 10 2.54 24.66 -1.55
C TRP A 10 1.91 24.17 -2.87
N SER A 11 1.48 22.91 -2.91
CA SER A 11 0.69 22.35 -4.00
C SER A 11 -0.61 21.79 -3.45
N ALA A 12 -1.72 22.06 -4.14
CA ALA A 12 -3.04 21.49 -3.88
C ALA A 12 -3.11 20.01 -4.32
N SER A 13 -2.08 19.23 -3.98
CA SER A 13 -1.89 17.85 -4.40
C SER A 13 -1.61 16.97 -3.20
N GLY A 14 -2.30 15.83 -3.15
CA GLY A 14 -2.08 14.78 -2.18
C GLY A 14 -0.80 13.99 -2.42
N THR A 15 -0.80 12.73 -1.97
CA THR A 15 0.24 11.76 -2.34
C THR A 15 -0.38 10.54 -2.99
N GLN A 16 0.20 10.11 -4.10
CA GLN A 16 -0.16 8.91 -4.84
C GLN A 16 1.12 8.18 -5.23
N GLY A 17 1.09 6.85 -5.21
CA GLY A 17 2.22 6.06 -5.67
C GLY A 17 2.03 4.57 -5.47
N SER A 18 3.11 3.85 -5.72
CA SER A 18 3.17 2.41 -5.51
C SER A 18 4.56 1.95 -5.09
N VAL A 19 4.62 0.78 -4.45
CA VAL A 19 5.86 0.07 -4.15
C VAL A 19 5.66 -1.42 -4.39
N GLU A 20 6.63 -2.06 -5.04
CA GLU A 20 6.62 -3.50 -5.23
C GLU A 20 7.26 -4.22 -4.04
N LEU A 21 6.66 -5.34 -3.65
CA LEU A 21 7.17 -6.23 -2.63
C LEU A 21 7.77 -7.45 -3.33
N TRP A 22 9.03 -7.76 -3.01
CA TRP A 22 9.78 -8.84 -3.62
C TRP A 22 10.41 -9.73 -2.55
N SER A 23 10.39 -11.05 -2.79
CA SER A 23 11.18 -12.04 -2.05
C SER A 23 12.17 -12.64 -3.03
N GLN A 24 13.45 -12.24 -2.92
CA GLN A 24 14.48 -12.57 -3.91
C GLN A 24 14.03 -12.16 -5.33
N SER A 25 13.80 -13.13 -6.21
CA SER A 25 13.36 -12.93 -7.60
C SER A 25 11.86 -13.14 -7.80
N VAL A 26 11.09 -13.37 -6.74
CA VAL A 26 9.64 -13.61 -6.79
C VAL A 26 8.89 -12.35 -6.35
N LYS A 27 8.06 -11.81 -7.24
CA LYS A 27 7.16 -10.70 -6.91
C LYS A 27 6.05 -11.20 -5.99
N ILE A 28 5.92 -10.56 -4.82
CA ILE A 28 4.88 -10.84 -3.83
C ILE A 28 3.61 -10.07 -4.17
N GLY A 29 3.74 -8.81 -4.56
CA GLY A 29 2.62 -7.94 -4.94
C GLY A 29 3.05 -6.49 -5.05
N THR A 30 2.12 -5.63 -5.46
CA THR A 30 2.32 -4.18 -5.57
C THR A 30 1.40 -3.49 -4.57
N PHE A 31 1.96 -2.75 -3.60
CA PHE A 31 1.16 -1.86 -2.77
C PHE A 31 0.94 -0.54 -3.50
N VAL A 32 -0.31 -0.11 -3.64
CA VAL A 32 -0.71 1.15 -4.27
C VAL A 32 -1.42 2.03 -3.24
N TRP A 33 -1.25 3.35 -3.32
CA TRP A 33 -2.00 4.31 -2.52
C TRP A 33 -2.38 5.55 -3.31
N ASP A 34 -3.49 6.16 -2.92
CA ASP A 34 -3.95 7.47 -3.37
C ASP A 34 -4.61 8.20 -2.18
N CYS A 35 -4.00 9.31 -1.77
CA CYS A 35 -4.44 10.21 -0.70
C CYS A 35 -4.58 11.62 -1.28
N PRO A 36 -5.64 11.92 -2.05
CA PRO A 36 -5.82 13.17 -2.76
C PRO A 36 -6.00 14.37 -1.80
N TRP A 37 -5.57 15.56 -2.23
CA TRP A 37 -5.88 16.81 -1.52
C TRP A 37 -7.28 17.29 -1.92
N GLY A 38 -8.08 17.72 -0.94
CA GLY A 38 -9.43 18.27 -1.17
C GLY A 38 -10.55 17.23 -1.40
N SER A 39 -10.20 15.95 -1.62
CA SER A 39 -11.16 14.84 -1.56
C SER A 39 -11.12 14.18 -0.19
N LYS A 40 -12.28 13.69 0.26
CA LYS A 40 -12.39 12.94 1.52
C LYS A 40 -12.07 11.46 1.36
N THR A 41 -12.02 10.93 0.14
CA THR A 41 -11.85 9.50 -0.08
C THR A 41 -10.40 9.18 -0.34
N ASN A 42 -9.84 8.30 0.48
CA ASN A 42 -8.52 7.72 0.29
C ASN A 42 -8.66 6.27 -0.19
N SER A 43 -7.69 5.81 -0.98
CA SER A 43 -7.62 4.41 -1.41
C SER A 43 -6.21 3.85 -1.27
N TYR A 44 -6.12 2.58 -0.93
CA TYR A 44 -4.87 1.82 -0.90
C TYR A 44 -5.19 0.33 -1.00
N ASP A 45 -4.38 -0.46 -1.70
CA ASP A 45 -4.58 -1.90 -1.75
C ASP A 45 -3.29 -2.59 -2.19
N ILE A 46 -3.33 -3.92 -2.21
CA ILE A 46 -2.32 -4.75 -2.84
C ILE A 46 -2.89 -5.28 -4.15
N THR A 47 -2.20 -5.00 -5.25
CA THR A 47 -2.45 -5.57 -6.58
C THR A 47 -1.38 -6.62 -6.93
N ASP A 48 -1.59 -7.35 -8.02
CA ASP A 48 -0.60 -8.31 -8.57
C ASP A 48 -0.08 -9.35 -7.56
N LYS A 49 -0.98 -9.90 -6.74
CA LYS A 49 -0.65 -10.83 -5.64
C LYS A 49 -0.04 -12.13 -6.19
N GLY A 50 1.14 -12.49 -5.70
CA GLY A 50 1.74 -13.80 -5.92
C GLY A 50 0.95 -14.91 -5.22
N ALA A 51 0.79 -16.06 -5.88
CA ALA A 51 -0.06 -17.15 -5.39
C ALA A 51 0.44 -17.79 -4.08
N ASP A 52 1.75 -17.78 -3.86
CA ASP A 52 2.40 -18.43 -2.70
C ASP A 52 2.45 -17.53 -1.45
N TYR A 53 1.72 -16.41 -1.46
CA TYR A 53 1.75 -15.43 -0.38
C TYR A 53 0.34 -15.03 0.06
N VAL A 54 0.15 -14.98 1.38
CA VAL A 54 -1.00 -14.35 2.01
C VAL A 54 -0.58 -12.95 2.45
N ILE A 55 -1.36 -11.95 2.04
CA ILE A 55 -1.08 -10.54 2.31
C ILE A 55 -2.28 -9.94 3.02
N SER A 56 -2.03 -9.34 4.18
CA SER A 56 -3.02 -8.59 4.95
C SER A 56 -2.64 -7.12 4.97
N VAL A 57 -3.63 -6.24 4.75
CA VAL A 57 -3.49 -4.79 4.76
C VAL A 57 -4.42 -4.26 5.84
N ASP A 58 -3.86 -3.58 6.84
CA ASP A 58 -4.61 -3.07 7.98
C ASP A 58 -4.20 -1.63 8.35
N GLY A 59 -5.03 -0.98 9.16
CA GLY A 59 -4.91 0.42 9.50
C GLY A 59 -5.28 1.32 8.33
N GLY A 60 -4.74 2.54 8.35
CA GLY A 60 -5.08 3.59 7.41
C GLY A 60 -6.53 4.09 7.55
N SER A 61 -6.77 5.32 7.14
CA SER A 61 -8.11 5.86 6.99
C SER A 61 -8.49 5.93 5.52
N ARG A 62 -9.60 5.29 5.17
CA ARG A 62 -10.25 5.40 3.85
C ARG A 62 -11.02 6.70 3.67
N TYR A 63 -11.25 7.45 4.76
CA TYR A 63 -12.10 8.64 4.74
C TYR A 63 -11.54 9.79 5.59
N GLY A 64 -11.72 11.02 5.11
CA GLY A 64 -11.33 12.24 5.80
C GLY A 64 -9.98 12.78 5.32
N GLY A 65 -9.12 13.15 6.26
CA GLY A 65 -7.81 13.74 5.98
C GLY A 65 -6.78 12.70 5.53
N ALA A 66 -5.60 12.72 6.15
CA ALA A 66 -4.51 11.81 5.79
C ALA A 66 -4.90 10.34 5.93
N ILE A 67 -4.35 9.48 5.06
CA ILE A 67 -4.41 8.02 5.22
C ILE A 67 -3.87 7.60 6.59
N GLY A 68 -2.77 8.20 7.06
CA GLY A 68 -2.09 7.76 8.27
C GLY A 68 -1.25 6.51 8.04
N ILE A 69 -1.17 5.62 9.03
CA ILE A 69 -0.29 4.44 9.00
C ILE A 69 -1.04 3.25 8.41
N VAL A 70 -0.53 2.70 7.31
CA VAL A 70 -0.97 1.42 6.73
C VAL A 70 0.07 0.36 7.05
N SER A 71 -0.37 -0.76 7.62
CA SER A 71 0.46 -1.91 7.92
C SER A 71 0.20 -3.02 6.92
N ILE A 72 1.28 -3.55 6.33
CA ILE A 72 1.21 -4.66 5.37
C ILE A 72 1.94 -5.85 5.99
N THR A 73 1.19 -6.93 6.22
CA THR A 73 1.74 -8.20 6.71
C THR A 73 1.79 -9.20 5.57
N VAL A 74 2.94 -9.83 5.38
CA VAL A 74 3.17 -10.83 4.32
C VAL A 74 3.55 -12.15 4.99
N ALA A 75 2.86 -13.22 4.64
CA ALA A 75 3.17 -14.59 5.04
C ALA A 75 3.37 -15.45 3.79
N TYR A 76 4.49 -16.17 3.72
CA TYR A 76 4.70 -17.20 2.70
C TYR A 76 3.89 -18.44 3.05
N VAL A 77 3.11 -18.94 2.09
CA VAL A 77 2.33 -20.15 2.21
C VAL A 77 2.75 -21.09 1.09
N PRO A 78 3.60 -22.10 1.38
CA PRO A 78 3.95 -23.09 0.37
C PRO A 78 2.69 -23.85 -0.02
N VAL A 79 2.36 -23.85 -1.31
CA VAL A 79 1.41 -24.82 -1.87
C VAL A 79 2.08 -26.19 -1.73
N ASN A 80 1.56 -27.01 -0.81
CA ASN A 80 1.94 -28.41 -0.73
C ASN A 80 1.50 -29.07 -2.05
N SER A 81 2.49 -29.43 -2.87
CA SER A 81 2.32 -30.27 -4.06
C SER A 81 2.40 -31.74 -3.70
#